data_AF-A0A3D2VDP4-F1
#
_entry.id   AF-A0A3D2VDP4-F1
#
_cell.length_a   1.000
_cell.length_b   1.000
_cell.length_c   1.000
_cell.angle_alpha   90.00
_cell.angle_beta   90.00
_cell.angle_gamma   90.00
#
_symmetry.space_group_name_H-M   'P 1'
#
loop_
_entity.id
_entity.type
_entity.pdbx_description
1 polymer ?
#
loop_
_entity_poly.entity_id
_entity_poly.type
_entity_poly.pdbx_seq_one_letter_code
_entity_poly.pdbx_strand_id
1 'polypeptide(L)'
;YRDRNGLPGNRERQRYRAGVLEGFHSKLREQEEQISSEETLVWKGDSKLQTYCRYINPRIRTRYGSGVTDSAAYRDGLEEGRRVQIHRPVESKAGFGGYLRGA
;
A
#
# COMPACT_ATOMS: atom_id res chain seq x y z
N TYR A 1 8.75 -14.02 7.29
CA TYR A 1 7.52 -14.78 7.64
C TYR A 1 7.51 -16.19 7.05
N ARG A 2 7.50 -16.39 5.72
CA ARG A 2 7.46 -17.74 5.09
C ARG A 2 8.51 -18.71 5.64
N ASP A 3 9.78 -18.31 5.60
CA ASP A 3 10.90 -19.20 5.96
C ASP A 3 10.96 -19.45 7.48
N ARG A 4 10.45 -18.50 8.29
CA ARG A 4 10.36 -18.63 9.75
C ARG A 4 9.24 -19.60 10.18
N ASN A 5 8.11 -19.60 9.48
CA ASN A 5 6.91 -20.35 9.86
C ASN A 5 6.63 -21.57 8.97
N GLY A 6 7.56 -21.94 8.08
CA GLY A 6 7.45 -23.13 7.24
C GLY A 6 6.16 -23.20 6.41
N LEU A 7 5.67 -22.06 5.88
CA LEU A 7 4.36 -22.02 5.24
C LEU A 7 4.28 -22.92 4.00
N PRO A 8 3.24 -23.76 3.87
CA PRO A 8 3.20 -24.85 2.87
C PRO A 8 2.88 -24.40 1.44
N GLY A 9 2.77 -23.09 1.16
CA GLY A 9 2.51 -22.64 -0.22
C GLY A 9 2.36 -21.14 -0.44
N ASN A 10 2.28 -20.76 -1.73
CA ASN A 10 2.17 -19.37 -2.15
C ASN A 10 0.85 -18.70 -1.72
N ARG A 11 -0.21 -19.48 -1.50
CA ARG A 11 -1.52 -18.97 -1.05
C ARG A 11 -1.42 -18.30 0.31
N GLU A 12 -0.85 -18.97 1.32
CA GLU A 12 -0.66 -18.38 2.65
C GLU A 12 0.29 -17.18 2.63
N ARG A 13 1.31 -17.20 1.76
CA ARG A 13 2.18 -16.05 1.55
C ARG A 13 1.43 -14.83 1.02
N GLN A 14 0.50 -15.03 0.08
CA GLN A 14 -0.35 -13.94 -0.42
C GLN A 14 -1.31 -13.44 0.65
N ARG A 15 -1.88 -14.34 1.45
CA ARG A 15 -2.76 -13.99 2.58
C ARG A 15 -2.04 -13.13 3.61
N TYR A 16 -0.84 -13.52 4.02
CA TYR A 16 -0.02 -12.73 4.93
C TYR A 16 0.25 -11.32 4.37
N ARG A 17 0.64 -11.19 3.11
CA ARG A 17 0.85 -9.88 2.47
C ARG A 17 -0.41 -9.04 2.43
N ALA A 18 -1.56 -9.65 2.13
CA ALA A 18 -2.83 -8.96 2.17
C ALA A 18 -3.17 -8.47 3.58
N GLY A 19 -2.89 -9.28 4.62
CA GLY A 19 -3.02 -8.88 6.01
C GLY A 19 -2.13 -7.67 6.36
N VAL A 20 -0.86 -7.70 5.96
CA VAL A 20 0.08 -6.56 6.17
C VAL A 20 -0.45 -5.28 5.55
N LEU A 21 -0.94 -5.34 4.30
CA LEU A 21 -1.49 -4.17 3.62
C LEU A 21 -2.76 -3.66 4.31
N GLU A 22 -3.65 -4.55 4.73
CA GLU A 22 -4.90 -4.19 5.42
C GLU A 22 -4.64 -3.55 6.79
N GLY A 23 -3.73 -4.14 7.58
CA GLY A 23 -3.34 -3.61 8.88
C GLY A 23 -2.67 -2.24 8.78
N PHE A 24 -1.85 -2.04 7.74
CA PHE A 24 -1.22 -0.75 7.48
C PHE A 24 -2.23 0.30 6.99
N HIS A 25 -3.13 -0.08 6.08
CA HIS A 25 -4.21 0.78 5.60
C HIS A 25 -5.13 1.23 6.74
N SER A 26 -5.51 0.30 7.63
CA SER A 26 -6.31 0.61 8.83
C SER A 26 -5.63 1.64 9.72
N LYS A 27 -4.33 1.48 9.97
CA LYS A 27 -3.53 2.46 10.72
C LYS A 27 -3.52 3.84 10.05
N LEU A 28 -3.32 3.90 8.74
CA LEU A 28 -3.30 5.19 8.02
C LEU A 28 -4.66 5.88 8.08
N ARG A 29 -5.75 5.14 7.98
CA ARG A 29 -7.11 5.66 8.11
C ARG A 29 -7.38 6.21 9.52
N GLU A 30 -6.99 5.46 10.56
CA GLU A 30 -7.09 5.93 11.96
C GLU A 30 -6.29 7.24 12.16
N GLN A 31 -5.10 7.35 11.54
CA GLN A 31 -4.30 8.58 11.56
C GLN A 31 -4.95 9.73 10.78
N GLU A 32 -5.54 9.46 9.62
CA GLU A 32 -6.26 10.47 8.82
C GLU A 32 -7.46 11.04 9.58
N GLU A 33 -8.23 10.18 10.27
CA GLU A 33 -9.35 10.60 11.12
C GLU A 33 -8.89 11.49 12.28
N GLN A 34 -7.73 11.19 12.88
CA GLN A 34 -7.11 12.04 13.92
C GLN A 34 -6.67 13.40 13.34
N ILE A 35 -5.95 13.39 12.21
CA ILE A 35 -5.43 14.61 11.57
C ILE A 35 -6.56 15.51 11.08
N SER A 36 -7.63 14.95 10.52
CA SER A 36 -8.79 15.71 10.04
C SER A 36 -9.55 16.47 11.15
N SER A 37 -9.35 16.10 12.42
CA SER A 37 -9.91 16.83 13.56
C SER A 37 -9.13 18.11 13.89
N GLU A 38 -7.88 18.20 13.42
CA GLU A 38 -7.02 19.36 13.52
C GLU A 38 -7.10 20.15 12.20
N GLU A 39 -7.14 21.50 12.24
CA GLU A 39 -7.27 22.37 11.05
C GLU A 39 -6.12 22.13 10.06
N THR A 40 -6.29 21.20 9.12
CA THR A 40 -5.23 20.76 8.20
C THR A 40 -5.61 20.95 6.74
N LEU A 41 -4.57 21.20 5.92
CA LEU A 41 -4.68 21.32 4.48
C LEU A 41 -5.02 19.96 3.86
N VAL A 42 -6.29 19.75 3.50
CA VAL A 42 -6.75 18.53 2.84
C VAL A 42 -6.51 18.63 1.33
N TRP A 43 -5.63 17.78 0.79
CA TRP A 43 -5.51 17.63 -0.65
C TRP A 43 -6.78 16.95 -1.21
N LYS A 44 -7.55 17.68 -2.02
CA LYS A 44 -8.79 17.17 -2.65
C LYS A 44 -8.56 16.33 -3.91
N GLY A 45 -7.30 16.13 -4.31
CA GLY A 45 -6.94 15.47 -5.57
C GLY A 45 -7.13 16.37 -6.80
N ASP A 46 -6.81 15.83 -7.99
CA ASP A 46 -7.14 16.42 -9.28
C ASP A 46 -8.25 15.59 -9.94
N SER A 47 -9.37 16.23 -10.28
CA SER A 47 -10.53 15.59 -10.89
C SER A 47 -10.24 14.99 -12.27
N LYS A 48 -9.22 15.49 -12.98
CA LYS A 48 -8.82 15.00 -14.32
C LYS A 48 -7.77 13.91 -14.28
N LEU A 49 -7.18 13.61 -13.12
CA LEU A 49 -6.09 12.65 -12.99
C LEU A 49 -6.46 11.26 -13.53
N GLN A 50 -7.67 10.78 -13.22
CA GLN A 50 -8.13 9.48 -13.71
C GLN A 50 -8.27 9.44 -15.23
N THR A 51 -8.82 10.51 -15.81
CA THR A 51 -8.99 10.64 -17.27
C THR A 51 -7.63 10.67 -17.97
N TYR A 52 -6.69 11.46 -17.45
CA TYR A 52 -5.34 11.54 -17.99
C TYR A 52 -4.60 10.19 -17.90
N CYS A 53 -4.69 9.51 -16.75
CA CYS A 53 -4.08 8.19 -16.57
C CYS A 53 -4.62 7.15 -17.57
N ARG A 54 -5.93 7.15 -17.83
CA ARG A 54 -6.57 6.29 -18.84
C ARG A 54 -6.18 6.65 -20.27
N TYR A 55 -6.01 7.93 -20.56
CA TYR A 55 -5.58 8.41 -21.88
C TYR A 55 -4.19 7.85 -22.24
N ILE A 56 -3.23 7.89 -21.32
CA ILE A 56 -1.89 7.33 -21.54
C ILE A 56 -1.90 5.80 -21.56
N ASN A 57 -2.76 5.18 -20.74
CA ASN A 57 -2.78 3.73 -20.55
C ASN A 57 -4.15 3.12 -20.95
N PRO A 58 -4.48 3.09 -22.26
CA PRO A 58 -5.81 2.67 -22.73
C PRO A 58 -6.14 1.19 -22.46
N ARG A 59 -5.13 0.37 -22.12
CA ARG A 59 -5.28 -1.06 -21.83
C ARG A 59 -5.39 -1.39 -20.34
N ILE A 60 -5.50 -0.40 -19.46
CA ILE A 60 -5.73 -0.65 -18.02
C ILE A 60 -7.03 -1.44 -17.82
N ARG A 61 -6.95 -2.49 -17.01
CA ARG A 61 -8.11 -3.28 -16.58
C ARG A 61 -8.15 -3.32 -15.07
N THR A 62 -9.27 -2.87 -14.50
CA THR A 62 -9.56 -3.11 -13.09
C THR A 62 -10.00 -4.57 -12.93
N ARG A 63 -9.38 -5.27 -11.98
CA ARG A 63 -9.80 -6.61 -11.55
C ARG A 63 -10.14 -6.52 -10.09
N TYR A 64 -11.35 -6.93 -9.75
CA TYR A 64 -11.76 -7.07 -8.35
C TYR A 64 -11.39 -8.49 -7.90
N GLY A 65 -10.64 -8.58 -6.81
CA GLY A 65 -10.44 -9.85 -6.12
C GLY A 65 -11.63 -10.14 -5.19
N SER A 66 -11.86 -11.41 -4.88
CA SER A 66 -12.68 -11.77 -3.73
C SER A 66 -11.92 -11.45 -2.44
N GLY A 67 -12.66 -11.29 -1.34
CA GLY A 67 -12.08 -11.09 -0.02
C GLY A 67 -11.11 -12.22 0.36
N VAL A 68 -10.13 -11.88 1.19
CA VAL A 68 -9.16 -12.85 1.71
C VAL A 68 -9.81 -13.62 2.85
N THR A 69 -9.74 -14.95 2.81
CA THR A 69 -10.16 -15.80 3.93
C THR A 69 -9.33 -15.47 5.16
N ASP A 70 -9.99 -15.30 6.31
CA ASP A 70 -9.31 -15.15 7.59
C ASP A 70 -8.52 -16.43 7.92
N SER A 71 -7.19 -16.34 7.84
CA SER A 71 -6.25 -17.41 8.16
C SER A 71 -5.26 -16.93 9.23
N ALA A 72 -4.56 -17.85 9.89
CA ALA A 72 -3.50 -17.48 10.83
C ALA A 72 -2.45 -16.57 10.17
N ALA A 73 -2.03 -16.88 8.94
CA ALA A 73 -1.08 -16.07 8.20
C ALA A 73 -1.63 -14.66 7.90
N TYR A 74 -2.93 -14.54 7.62
CA TYR A 74 -3.58 -13.24 7.42
C TYR A 74 -3.57 -12.40 8.71
N ARG A 75 -3.95 -12.99 9.86
CA ARG A 75 -3.96 -12.30 11.16
C ARG A 75 -2.57 -11.85 11.59
N ASP A 76 -1.57 -12.71 11.45
CA ASP A 76 -0.18 -12.35 11.72
C ASP A 76 0.28 -11.18 10.84
N GLY A 77 -0.12 -11.22 9.56
CA GLY A 77 0.13 -10.12 8.63
C GLY A 77 -0.54 -8.83 9.08
N LEU A 78 -1.80 -8.89 9.52
CA LEU A 78 -2.57 -7.73 9.99
C LEU A 78 -1.92 -7.06 11.21
N GLU A 79 -1.46 -7.85 12.18
CA GLU A 79 -0.72 -7.33 13.34
C GLU A 79 0.61 -6.68 12.93
N GLU A 80 1.34 -7.29 12.00
CA GLU A 80 2.61 -6.74 11.51
C GLU A 80 2.39 -5.46 10.69
N GLY A 81 1.34 -5.41 9.87
CA GLY A 81 0.92 -4.26 9.08
C GLY A 81 0.68 -3.02 9.93
N ARG A 82 0.04 -3.18 11.10
CA ARG A 82 -0.16 -2.09 12.07
C ARG A 82 1.15 -1.53 12.62
N ARG A 83 2.23 -2.31 12.62
CA ARG A 83 3.56 -1.87 13.11
C ARG A 83 4.40 -1.22 12.02
N VAL A 84 3.99 -1.29 10.74
CA VAL A 84 4.74 -0.69 9.62
C VAL A 84 4.85 0.82 9.79
N GLN A 85 6.04 1.36 9.53
CA GLN A 85 6.34 2.78 9.56
C GLN A 85 6.93 3.20 8.21
N ILE A 86 6.43 4.31 7.66
CA ILE A 86 7.06 4.96 6.51
C ILE A 86 8.12 5.90 7.06
N HIS A 87 9.38 5.55 6.86
CA HIS A 87 10.48 6.45 7.19
C HIS A 87 10.60 7.54 6.13
N ARG A 88 11.05 8.73 6.55
CA ARG A 88 11.46 9.77 5.61
C ARG A 88 12.51 9.18 4.65
N PRO A 89 12.52 9.60 3.37
CA PRO A 89 13.54 9.16 2.44
C PRO A 89 14.92 9.41 3.06
N VAL A 90 15.80 8.40 2.99
CA VAL A 90 17.16 8.55 3.49
C VAL A 90 17.87 9.58 2.61
N GLU A 91 18.33 10.67 3.22
CA GLU A 91 19.14 11.69 2.55
C GLU A 91 20.56 11.15 2.31
N SER A 92 20.70 10.16 1.43
CA SER A 92 22.01 9.69 0.99
C SER A 92 21.99 9.28 -0.47
N LYS A 93 22.59 10.16 -1.28
CA LYS A 93 23.10 10.01 -2.65
C LYS A 93 22.12 9.49 -3.71
N ALA A 94 21.83 10.40 -4.64
CA ALA A 94 21.26 10.17 -5.96
C ALA A 94 21.44 8.73 -6.49
N GLY A 95 20.34 8.01 -6.65
CA GLY A 95 20.42 6.69 -7.25
C GLY A 95 19.21 5.78 -7.06
N PHE A 96 18.00 6.23 -7.39
CA PHE A 96 16.96 5.33 -7.87
C PHE A 96 16.01 6.09 -8.81
N GLY A 97 16.15 5.88 -10.12
CA GLY A 97 15.24 6.42 -11.14
C GLY A 97 15.75 7.62 -11.94
N GLY A 98 16.92 7.51 -12.58
CA GLY A 98 17.28 8.42 -13.65
C GLY A 98 16.61 7.98 -14.95
N TYR A 99 15.65 8.75 -15.47
CA TYR A 99 15.39 9.02 -16.90
C TYR A 99 14.29 10.07 -17.04
N LEU A 100 14.59 11.32 -16.68
CA LEU A 100 14.00 12.48 -17.35
C LEU A 100 15.08 13.56 -17.47
N ARG A 101 15.81 13.50 -18.58
CA ARG A 101 16.59 14.63 -19.09
C ARG A 101 16.33 14.69 -20.60
N GLY A 102 15.67 15.75 -21.03
CA GLY A 102 15.36 15.98 -22.44
C GLY A 102 14.32 17.08 -22.56
N ALA A 103 14.83 18.30 -22.67
CA ALA A 103 14.10 19.51 -23.02
C ALA A 103 13.72 19.51 -24.50
#